data_AF-A0A928WLN7-F1
#
_entry.id   AF-A0A928WLN7-F1
#
_cell.length_a   1.000
_cell.length_b   1.000
_cell.length_c   1.000
_cell.angle_alpha   90.00
_cell.angle_beta   90.00
_cell.angle_gamma   90.00
#
_symmetry.space_group_name_H-M   'P 1'
#
loop_
_entity.id
_entity.type
_entity.pdbx_description
1 polymer ?
#
loop_
_entity_poly.entity_id
_entity_poly.type
_entity_poly.pdbx_seq_one_letter_code
_entity_poly.pdbx_strand_id
1 'polypeptide(L)'
;MMQPRPHTTVVLAMSADGKIADYRRSPARFGSGADKAHLEKQIAASDAVLLGAGTLRAYGTTLTVSQPILLQHRIQGGKPAQPVHIVITHSGDLNPEIKFFQQPIERWLFTTTMGARSWQKREQILHSTEKPAAQKHSPKFEQIIVFDTPTGKVDTSTALQHLASLHITRLVVLGGGELVASMLESDLIDELWLTVCPLILGGATAPTPVEGGGFLSQLAPKLELLEVHQVEQEVFLHYRLQRLAD
;
A
#
# COMPACT_ATOMS: atom_id res chain seq x y z
N MET A 1 -22.22 -13.70 -6.66
CA MET A 1 -22.17 -12.24 -6.39
C MET A 1 -20.82 -11.95 -5.79
N MET A 2 -20.11 -10.91 -6.27
CA MET A 2 -18.90 -10.45 -5.58
C MET A 2 -19.28 -10.04 -4.16
N GLN A 3 -18.55 -10.55 -3.18
CA GLN A 3 -18.74 -10.14 -1.79
C GLN A 3 -18.34 -8.67 -1.63
N PRO A 4 -18.96 -7.93 -0.68
CA PRO A 4 -18.68 -6.51 -0.50
C PRO A 4 -17.19 -6.30 -0.15
N ARG A 5 -16.55 -5.38 -0.85
CA ARG A 5 -15.17 -4.93 -0.60
C ARG A 5 -15.05 -3.41 -0.80
N PRO A 6 -14.03 -2.75 -0.22
CA PRO A 6 -13.76 -1.34 -0.49
C PRO A 6 -13.48 -1.08 -1.97
N HIS A 7 -13.83 0.12 -2.43
CA HIS A 7 -13.29 0.67 -3.67
C HIS A 7 -11.78 0.86 -3.51
N THR A 8 -11.00 0.20 -4.36
CA THR A 8 -9.55 0.06 -4.22
C THR A 8 -8.85 0.80 -5.35
N THR A 9 -8.05 1.79 -4.97
CA THR A 9 -7.25 2.61 -5.89
C THR A 9 -5.77 2.36 -5.62
N VAL A 10 -5.03 1.93 -6.64
CA VAL A 10 -3.57 1.84 -6.60
C VAL A 10 -2.98 3.19 -6.96
N VAL A 11 -1.99 3.67 -6.22
CA VAL A 11 -1.32 4.95 -6.49
C VAL A 11 0.19 4.73 -6.51
N LEU A 12 0.81 4.92 -7.67
CA LEU A 12 2.24 4.65 -7.90
C LEU A 12 2.89 5.73 -8.75
N ALA A 13 4.16 6.03 -8.45
CA ALA A 13 5.05 6.71 -9.37
C ALA A 13 6.01 5.69 -10.00
N MET A 14 6.26 5.81 -11.30
CA MET A 14 7.19 4.96 -12.05
C MET A 14 8.09 5.78 -12.96
N SER A 15 9.28 5.25 -13.25
CA SER A 15 10.14 5.76 -14.32
C SER A 15 9.45 5.65 -15.69
N ALA A 16 9.96 6.38 -16.69
CA ALA A 16 9.43 6.35 -18.05
C ALA A 16 9.52 4.95 -18.70
N ASP A 17 10.41 4.08 -18.21
CA ASP A 17 10.52 2.67 -18.62
C ASP A 17 9.77 1.70 -17.68
N GLY A 18 8.88 2.21 -16.82
CA GLY A 18 7.95 1.41 -16.03
C GLY A 18 8.55 0.73 -14.80
N LYS A 19 9.51 1.36 -14.10
CA LYS A 19 10.10 0.85 -12.85
C LYS A 19 9.67 1.70 -11.66
N ILE A 20 9.34 1.04 -10.54
CA ILE A 20 8.95 1.70 -9.28
C ILE A 20 10.09 1.77 -8.25
N ALA A 21 11.23 1.15 -8.54
CA ALA A 21 12.46 1.23 -7.75
C ALA A 21 13.66 0.86 -8.64
N ASP A 22 14.87 1.15 -8.17
CA ASP A 22 16.09 0.69 -8.85
C ASP A 22 16.29 -0.83 -8.68
N TYR A 23 17.29 -1.39 -9.37
CA TYR A 23 17.63 -2.82 -9.27
C TYR A 23 18.08 -3.29 -7.88
N ARG A 24 18.42 -2.35 -6.97
CA ARG A 24 18.75 -2.61 -5.57
C ARG A 24 17.51 -2.53 -4.66
N ARG A 25 16.33 -2.26 -5.22
CA ARG A 25 15.07 -2.06 -4.49
C ARG A 25 15.15 -0.90 -3.50
N SER A 26 15.95 0.13 -3.81
CA SER A 26 16.03 1.36 -3.02
C SER A 26 14.69 2.12 -3.03
N PRO A 27 14.37 2.92 -2.00
CA PRO A 27 13.21 3.82 -2.03
C PRO A 27 13.18 4.68 -3.28
N ALA A 28 12.07 4.68 -4.02
CA ALA A 28 11.88 5.64 -5.08
C ALA A 28 11.72 7.05 -4.49
N ARG A 29 12.61 7.94 -4.93
CA ARG A 29 12.65 9.37 -4.57
C ARG A 29 12.71 10.25 -5.82
N PHE A 30 12.19 9.75 -6.93
CA PHE A 30 12.25 10.41 -8.24
C PHE A 30 10.97 11.19 -8.60
N GLY A 31 9.88 11.00 -7.86
CA GLY A 31 8.66 11.79 -8.03
C GLY A 31 8.82 13.22 -7.52
N SER A 32 8.14 14.17 -8.17
CA SER A 32 8.18 15.59 -7.85
C SER A 32 7.40 15.95 -6.57
N GLY A 33 7.41 17.24 -6.22
CA GLY A 33 6.52 17.77 -5.19
C GLY A 33 5.03 17.63 -5.56
N ALA A 34 4.70 17.69 -6.85
CA ALA A 34 3.33 17.49 -7.33
C ALA A 34 2.89 16.04 -7.17
N ASP A 35 3.76 15.07 -7.47
CA ASP A 35 3.50 13.64 -7.24
C ASP A 35 3.26 13.35 -5.76
N LYS A 36 4.13 13.85 -4.89
CA LYS A 36 3.97 13.68 -3.44
C LYS A 36 2.66 14.30 -2.93
N ALA A 37 2.30 15.48 -3.43
CA ALA A 37 1.04 16.15 -3.08
C ALA A 37 -0.19 15.38 -3.59
N HIS A 38 -0.09 14.77 -4.78
CA HIS A 38 -1.13 13.89 -5.32
C HIS A 38 -1.29 12.64 -4.46
N LEU A 39 -0.19 11.96 -4.12
CA LEU A 39 -0.19 10.80 -3.23
C LEU A 39 -0.84 11.12 -1.88
N GLU A 40 -0.49 12.27 -1.27
CA GLU A 40 -1.11 12.71 -0.02
C GLU A 40 -2.62 12.96 -0.15
N LYS A 41 -3.08 13.53 -1.26
CA LYS A 41 -4.51 13.72 -1.54
C LYS A 41 -5.25 12.38 -1.63
N GLN A 42 -4.68 11.38 -2.31
CA GLN A 42 -5.28 10.04 -2.40
C GLN A 42 -5.34 9.33 -1.04
N ILE A 43 -4.29 9.46 -0.23
CA ILE A 43 -4.27 8.98 1.16
C ILE A 43 -5.35 9.68 1.98
N ALA A 44 -5.46 11.01 1.87
CA ALA A 44 -6.46 11.78 2.62
C ALA A 44 -7.91 11.47 2.20
N ALA A 45 -8.14 11.08 0.95
CA ALA A 45 -9.46 10.71 0.44
C ALA A 45 -9.92 9.30 0.86
N SER A 46 -9.00 8.48 1.37
CA SER A 46 -9.21 7.06 1.69
C SER A 46 -9.52 6.82 3.17
N ASP A 47 -10.15 5.68 3.47
CA ASP A 47 -10.43 5.26 4.84
C ASP A 47 -9.24 4.46 5.41
N ALA A 48 -8.59 3.69 4.54
CA ALA A 48 -7.42 2.88 4.86
C ALA A 48 -6.35 2.98 3.77
N VAL A 49 -5.11 2.76 4.18
CA VAL A 49 -3.91 2.66 3.35
C VAL A 49 -3.38 1.24 3.44
N LEU A 50 -3.11 0.58 2.31
CA LEU A 50 -2.49 -0.74 2.25
C LEU A 50 -1.10 -0.65 1.60
N LEU A 51 -0.10 -1.26 2.21
CA LEU A 51 1.23 -1.40 1.61
C LEU A 51 1.84 -2.77 1.91
N GLY A 52 2.56 -3.31 0.93
CA GLY A 52 3.33 -4.53 1.11
C GLY A 52 4.55 -4.30 2.01
N ALA A 53 4.96 -5.33 2.76
CA ALA A 53 6.15 -5.25 3.60
C ALA A 53 7.45 -4.99 2.82
N GLY A 54 7.54 -5.35 1.54
CA GLY A 54 8.68 -5.01 0.69
C GLY A 54 8.86 -3.49 0.56
N THR A 55 7.76 -2.78 0.26
CA THR A 55 7.71 -1.33 0.23
C THR A 55 8.08 -0.75 1.59
N LEU A 56 7.50 -1.27 2.68
CA LEU A 56 7.83 -0.78 4.01
C LEU A 56 9.30 -0.98 4.38
N ARG A 57 9.91 -2.12 4.02
CA ARG A 57 11.34 -2.39 4.27
C ARG A 57 12.25 -1.44 3.48
N ALA A 58 11.90 -1.13 2.24
CA ALA A 58 12.67 -0.18 1.45
C ALA A 58 12.60 1.21 2.09
N TYR A 59 11.39 1.74 2.33
CA TYR A 59 11.20 3.14 2.75
C TYR A 59 11.42 3.39 4.24
N GLY A 60 11.16 2.40 5.10
CA GLY A 60 11.19 2.51 6.56
C GLY A 60 10.08 3.39 7.16
N THR A 61 9.17 3.90 6.34
CA THR A 61 8.12 4.86 6.69
C THR A 61 6.97 4.77 5.69
N THR A 62 5.83 5.38 6.01
CA THR A 62 4.73 5.66 5.07
C THR A 62 4.44 7.17 4.99
N LEU A 63 3.70 7.62 3.99
CA LEU A 63 3.30 9.03 3.91
C LEU A 63 2.05 9.26 4.77
N THR A 64 2.05 10.31 5.58
CA THR A 64 0.91 10.74 6.41
C THR A 64 0.24 11.95 5.81
N VAL A 65 -1.03 12.18 6.15
CA VAL A 65 -1.70 13.44 5.87
C VAL A 65 -1.11 14.53 6.76
N SER A 66 -0.62 15.60 6.15
CA SER A 66 0.12 16.69 6.80
C SER A 66 -0.43 18.07 6.41
N GLN A 67 -0.98 18.20 5.20
CA GLN A 67 -1.56 19.46 4.73
C GLN A 67 -2.79 19.83 5.59
N PRO A 68 -2.83 21.04 6.18
CA PRO A 68 -3.91 21.45 7.07
C PRO A 68 -5.31 21.35 6.45
N ILE A 69 -5.43 21.68 5.17
CA ILE A 69 -6.72 21.60 4.45
C ILE A 69 -7.22 20.16 4.31
N LEU A 70 -6.31 19.20 4.07
CA LEU A 70 -6.66 17.78 3.96
C LEU A 70 -7.06 17.21 5.32
N LEU A 71 -6.33 17.57 6.38
CA LEU A 71 -6.67 17.20 7.76
C LEU A 71 -8.05 17.76 8.14
N GLN A 72 -8.31 19.03 7.84
CA GLN A 72 -9.59 19.68 8.12
C GLN A 72 -10.74 19.00 7.38
N HIS A 73 -10.58 18.70 6.08
CA HIS A 73 -11.61 18.01 5.30
C HIS A 73 -11.94 16.63 5.89
N ARG A 74 -10.93 15.87 6.34
CA ARG A 74 -11.16 14.57 6.98
C ARG A 74 -11.96 14.70 8.27
N ILE A 75 -11.55 15.61 9.16
CA ILE A 75 -12.20 15.84 10.45
C ILE A 75 -13.65 16.32 10.26
N GLN A 76 -13.88 17.26 9.33
CA GLN A 76 -15.22 17.74 9.00
C GLN A 76 -16.12 16.64 8.41
N GLY A 77 -15.53 15.68 7.68
CA GLY A 77 -16.22 14.48 7.19
C GLY A 77 -16.42 13.38 8.24
N GLY A 78 -16.13 13.65 9.52
CA GLY A 78 -16.26 12.66 10.60
C GLY A 78 -15.21 11.56 10.59
N LYS A 79 -14.13 11.71 9.81
CA LYS A 79 -13.03 10.73 9.73
C LYS A 79 -11.89 11.09 10.68
N PRO A 80 -11.10 10.11 11.16
CA PRO A 80 -9.87 10.40 11.89
C PRO A 80 -8.87 11.19 11.03
N ALA A 81 -8.01 11.97 11.68
CA ALA A 81 -7.01 12.82 11.02
C ALA A 81 -6.10 12.04 10.05
N GLN A 82 -5.81 10.78 10.37
CA GLN A 82 -5.08 9.84 9.51
C GLN A 82 -5.99 8.67 9.15
N PRO A 83 -5.90 8.11 7.92
CA PRO A 83 -6.47 6.79 7.65
C PRO A 83 -5.72 5.73 8.46
N VAL A 84 -6.31 4.54 8.61
CA VAL A 84 -5.59 3.40 9.16
C VAL A 84 -4.53 2.92 8.16
N HIS A 85 -3.31 2.65 8.63
CA HIS A 85 -2.22 2.15 7.80
C HIS A 85 -2.02 0.64 8.02
N ILE A 86 -2.27 -0.13 6.97
CA ILE A 86 -2.27 -1.58 6.98
C ILE A 86 -1.03 -2.08 6.25
N VAL A 87 -0.22 -2.87 6.95
CA VAL A 87 0.91 -3.59 6.36
C VAL A 87 0.45 -5.01 6.05
N ILE A 88 0.62 -5.44 4.80
CA ILE A 88 0.35 -6.83 4.40
C ILE A 88 1.65 -7.60 4.17
N THR A 89 1.76 -8.77 4.82
CA THR A 89 2.96 -9.60 4.73
C THR A 89 2.70 -11.05 5.10
N HIS A 90 3.23 -11.98 4.30
CA HIS A 90 3.14 -13.40 4.62
C HIS A 90 4.02 -13.79 5.82
N SER A 91 5.20 -13.18 5.99
CA SER A 91 6.22 -13.64 6.95
C SER A 91 6.18 -12.95 8.30
N GLY A 92 5.50 -11.80 8.40
CA GLY A 92 5.59 -10.92 9.57
C GLY A 92 6.99 -10.33 9.81
N ASP A 93 7.95 -10.56 8.90
CA ASP A 93 9.32 -10.07 9.05
C ASP A 93 9.42 -8.58 8.73
N LEU A 94 9.33 -7.79 9.79
CA LEU A 94 9.35 -6.35 9.82
C LEU A 94 10.39 -5.89 10.84
N ASN A 95 11.16 -4.87 10.49
CA ASN A 95 12.08 -4.26 11.43
C ASN A 95 11.29 -3.31 12.35
N PRO A 96 11.20 -3.59 13.66
CA PRO A 96 10.42 -2.81 14.62
C PRO A 96 11.02 -1.44 14.92
N GLU A 97 12.29 -1.20 14.59
CA GLU A 97 13.00 0.05 14.88
C GLU A 97 12.83 1.13 13.79
N ILE A 98 12.13 0.81 12.69
CA ILE A 98 11.94 1.75 11.58
C ILE A 98 11.00 2.91 11.97
N LYS A 99 11.15 4.04 11.29
CA LYS A 99 10.38 5.27 11.53
C LYS A 99 8.86 5.07 11.47
N PHE A 100 8.37 4.10 10.68
CA PHE A 100 6.95 3.75 10.62
C PHE A 100 6.31 3.56 12.01
N PHE A 101 6.99 2.91 12.94
CA PHE A 101 6.49 2.67 14.30
C PHE A 101 6.52 3.92 15.22
N GLN A 102 7.11 5.03 14.74
CA GLN A 102 7.17 6.31 15.44
C GLN A 102 6.16 7.34 14.89
N GLN A 103 5.51 7.06 13.75
CA GLN A 103 4.54 7.96 13.13
C GLN A 103 3.22 8.07 13.93
N PRO A 104 2.51 9.20 13.91
CA PRO A 104 1.23 9.35 14.63
C PRO A 104 0.06 8.77 13.82
N ILE A 105 0.11 7.46 13.54
CA ILE A 105 -0.87 6.71 12.73
C ILE A 105 -1.34 5.48 13.48
N GLU A 106 -2.58 5.05 13.21
CA GLU A 106 -3.05 3.72 13.56
C GLU A 106 -2.52 2.69 12.57
N ARG A 107 -2.05 1.53 13.08
CA ARG A 107 -1.34 0.51 12.31
C ARG A 107 -1.99 -0.84 12.48
N TRP A 108 -2.36 -1.46 11.37
CA TRP A 108 -2.79 -2.85 11.35
C TRP A 108 -1.81 -3.72 10.58
N LEU A 109 -1.77 -5.00 10.94
CA LEU A 109 -0.98 -6.03 10.27
C LEU A 109 -1.91 -7.10 9.71
N PHE A 110 -1.93 -7.24 8.39
CA PHE A 110 -2.60 -8.35 7.71
C PHE A 110 -1.56 -9.40 7.34
N THR A 111 -1.70 -10.60 7.91
CA THR A 111 -0.64 -11.59 7.85
C THR A 111 -1.17 -13.03 7.87
N THR A 112 -0.26 -14.00 7.83
CA THR A 112 -0.57 -15.42 7.98
C THR A 112 -0.47 -15.82 9.45
N THR A 113 -0.93 -17.02 9.81
CA THR A 113 -0.69 -17.58 11.15
C THR A 113 0.81 -17.60 11.49
N MET A 114 1.66 -17.94 10.51
CA MET A 114 3.12 -17.94 10.70
C MET A 114 3.67 -16.54 10.91
N GLY A 115 3.21 -15.56 10.12
CA GLY A 115 3.66 -14.19 10.23
C GLY A 115 3.25 -13.51 11.54
N ALA A 116 2.04 -13.78 12.03
CA ALA A 116 1.60 -13.30 13.34
C ALA A 116 2.50 -13.81 14.47
N ARG A 117 2.83 -15.12 14.46
CA ARG A 117 3.75 -15.72 15.45
C ARG A 117 5.16 -15.13 15.35
N SER A 118 5.65 -14.89 14.14
CA SER A 118 6.96 -14.27 13.89
C SER A 118 7.04 -12.86 14.51
N TRP A 119 6.01 -12.04 14.27
CA TRP A 119 5.92 -10.70 14.85
C TRP A 119 5.85 -10.74 16.38
N GLN A 120 4.96 -11.56 16.95
CA GLN A 120 4.80 -11.70 18.40
C GLN A 120 6.10 -12.12 19.11
N LYS A 121 6.84 -13.07 18.53
CA LYS A 121 8.15 -13.48 19.06
C LYS A 121 9.13 -12.32 19.07
N ARG A 122 9.17 -11.52 18.00
CA ARG A 122 10.06 -10.36 17.90
C ARG A 122 9.68 -9.27 18.91
N GLU A 123 8.39 -8.99 19.05
CA GLU A 123 7.87 -8.06 20.04
C GLU A 123 8.26 -8.46 21.47
N GLN A 124 8.13 -9.75 21.83
CA GLN A 124 8.55 -10.27 23.14
C GLN A 124 10.05 -10.09 23.40
N ILE A 125 10.89 -10.33 22.38
CA ILE A 125 12.35 -10.14 22.49
C ILE A 125 12.66 -8.67 22.80
N LEU A 126 12.06 -7.72 22.08
CA LEU A 126 12.27 -6.28 22.32
C LEU A 126 11.89 -5.87 23.74
N HIS A 127 10.70 -6.30 24.20
CA HIS A 127 10.22 -6.01 25.55
C HIS A 127 11.13 -6.57 26.64
N SER A 128 11.78 -7.72 26.39
CA SER A 128 12.73 -8.31 27.35
C SER A 128 14.08 -7.60 27.40
N THR A 129 14.45 -6.86 26.35
CA THR A 129 15.75 -6.19 26.22
C THR A 129 15.72 -4.70 26.52
N GLU A 130 14.55 -4.07 26.51
CA GLU A 130 14.39 -2.62 26.72
C GLU A 130 14.37 -2.25 28.22
N LYS A 131 15.09 -1.18 28.59
CA LYS A 131 15.01 -0.59 29.93
C LYS A 131 13.66 0.15 30.09
N PRO A 132 13.03 0.15 31.28
CA PRO A 132 11.70 0.76 31.50
C PRO A 132 11.56 2.23 31.08
N ALA A 133 12.66 3.00 31.01
CA ALA A 133 12.67 4.39 30.57
C ALA A 133 12.64 4.59 29.04
N ALA A 134 12.91 3.55 28.24
CA ALA A 134 12.87 3.57 26.77
C ALA A 134 11.48 3.24 26.18
N GLN A 135 10.52 2.82 27.03
CA GLN A 135 9.20 2.29 26.67
C GLN A 135 8.24 3.30 25.98
N LYS A 136 8.67 4.53 25.68
CA LYS A 136 7.77 5.60 25.24
C LYS A 136 7.22 5.38 23.82
N HIS A 137 7.85 4.53 23.01
CA HIS A 137 7.44 4.20 21.64
C HIS A 137 7.69 2.72 21.31
N SER A 138 7.14 1.79 22.10
CA SER A 138 7.23 0.38 21.75
C SER A 138 6.52 0.13 20.40
N PRO A 139 7.19 -0.54 19.45
CA PRO A 139 6.65 -0.76 18.12
C PRO A 139 5.50 -1.75 18.19
N LYS A 140 4.31 -1.30 17.81
CA LYS A 140 3.08 -2.09 17.92
C LYS A 140 2.23 -1.95 16.67
N PHE A 141 1.39 -2.96 16.47
CA PHE A 141 0.20 -2.88 15.63
C PHE A 141 -1.01 -2.86 16.56
N GLU A 142 -1.91 -1.89 16.39
CA GLU A 142 -3.17 -1.84 17.12
C GLU A 142 -4.05 -3.08 16.81
N GLN A 143 -3.90 -3.66 15.62
CA GLN A 143 -4.53 -4.92 15.25
C GLN A 143 -3.59 -5.81 14.43
N ILE A 144 -3.59 -7.10 14.74
CA ILE A 144 -2.94 -8.15 13.94
C ILE A 144 -4.01 -9.15 13.54
N ILE A 145 -4.27 -9.24 12.24
CA ILE A 145 -5.36 -10.05 11.69
C ILE A 145 -4.78 -11.08 10.73
N VAL A 146 -5.21 -12.32 10.93
CA VAL A 146 -4.73 -13.47 10.17
C VAL A 146 -5.72 -13.80 9.06
N PHE A 147 -5.21 -13.87 7.83
CA PHE A 147 -5.94 -14.30 6.64
C PHE A 147 -5.13 -15.36 5.92
N ASP A 148 -5.32 -16.64 6.25
CA ASP A 148 -4.57 -17.72 5.63
C ASP A 148 -5.27 -18.26 4.38
N THR A 149 -4.53 -18.39 3.29
CA THR A 149 -4.88 -19.29 2.20
C THR A 149 -4.34 -20.70 2.47
N PRO A 150 -4.89 -21.76 1.86
CA PRO A 150 -4.32 -23.11 1.94
C PRO A 150 -2.85 -23.21 1.46
N THR A 151 -2.39 -22.24 0.67
CA THR A 151 -1.01 -22.18 0.15
C THR A 151 -0.06 -21.37 1.05
N GLY A 152 -0.52 -20.90 2.21
CA GLY A 152 0.30 -20.12 3.15
C GLY A 152 0.56 -18.68 2.70
N LYS A 153 -0.21 -18.16 1.74
CA LYS A 153 -0.27 -16.73 1.39
C LYS A 153 -1.36 -16.02 2.16
N VAL A 154 -1.33 -14.69 2.19
CA VAL A 154 -2.40 -13.88 2.77
C VAL A 154 -3.62 -13.89 1.85
N ASP A 155 -4.78 -14.30 2.34
CA ASP A 155 -6.05 -14.23 1.60
C ASP A 155 -6.53 -12.78 1.51
N THR A 156 -6.15 -12.13 0.41
CA THR A 156 -6.42 -10.70 0.21
C THR A 156 -7.90 -10.45 -0.06
N SER A 157 -8.63 -11.39 -0.68
CA SER A 157 -10.08 -11.25 -0.89
C SER A 157 -10.81 -11.19 0.45
N THR A 158 -10.54 -12.15 1.35
CA THR A 158 -11.14 -12.17 2.69
C THR A 158 -10.70 -10.97 3.53
N ALA A 159 -9.44 -10.52 3.38
CA ALA A 159 -8.95 -9.32 4.04
C ALA A 159 -9.73 -8.05 3.62
N LEU A 160 -10.02 -7.89 2.34
CA LEU A 160 -10.80 -6.76 1.84
C LEU A 160 -12.28 -6.85 2.25
N GLN A 161 -12.87 -8.04 2.30
CA GLN A 161 -14.22 -8.23 2.84
C GLN A 161 -14.29 -7.84 4.32
N HIS A 162 -13.26 -8.19 5.10
CA HIS A 162 -13.15 -7.77 6.48
C HIS A 162 -13.10 -6.24 6.61
N LEU A 163 -12.34 -5.54 5.77
CA LEU A 163 -12.36 -4.07 5.72
C LEU A 163 -13.76 -3.52 5.48
N ALA A 164 -14.50 -4.06 4.50
CA ALA A 164 -15.87 -3.63 4.24
C ALA A 164 -16.80 -3.85 5.45
N SER A 165 -16.62 -4.95 6.20
CA SER A 165 -17.39 -5.21 7.43
C SER A 165 -17.13 -4.17 8.54
N LEU A 166 -15.98 -3.50 8.49
CA LEU A 166 -15.61 -2.41 9.38
C LEU A 166 -15.99 -1.03 8.82
N HIS A 167 -16.82 -0.97 7.78
CA HIS A 167 -17.23 0.25 7.09
C HIS A 167 -16.06 1.02 6.43
N ILE A 168 -14.95 0.35 6.15
CA ILE A 168 -13.90 0.89 5.30
C ILE A 168 -14.39 0.76 3.86
N THR A 169 -14.67 1.89 3.22
CA THR A 169 -15.27 1.93 1.88
C THR A 169 -14.28 2.31 0.79
N ARG A 170 -13.20 3.01 1.16
CA ARG A 170 -12.13 3.42 0.24
C ARG A 170 -10.76 2.97 0.74
N LEU A 171 -10.07 2.21 -0.09
CA LEU A 171 -8.74 1.68 0.16
C LEU A 171 -7.75 2.25 -0.86
N VAL A 172 -6.67 2.88 -0.40
CA VAL A 172 -5.55 3.22 -1.27
C VAL A 172 -4.42 2.22 -1.09
N VAL A 173 -3.88 1.72 -2.19
CA VAL A 173 -2.75 0.79 -2.21
C VAL A 173 -1.50 1.54 -2.67
N LEU A 174 -0.50 1.66 -1.80
CA LEU A 174 0.75 2.39 -2.09
C LEU A 174 1.84 1.51 -2.70
N GLY A 175 1.46 0.30 -3.10
CA GLY A 175 2.29 -0.57 -3.92
C GLY A 175 3.07 -1.65 -3.20
N GLY A 176 4.15 -2.03 -3.87
CA GLY A 176 4.73 -3.38 -3.89
C GLY A 176 4.22 -4.07 -5.14
N GLY A 177 5.08 -4.25 -6.16
CA GLY A 177 4.66 -4.76 -7.46
C GLY A 177 4.04 -6.17 -7.36
N GLU A 178 4.53 -7.00 -6.44
CA GLU A 178 3.93 -8.29 -6.12
C GLU A 178 2.52 -8.19 -5.51
N LEU A 179 2.29 -7.21 -4.62
CA LEU A 179 0.97 -6.99 -4.01
C LEU A 179 -0.05 -6.54 -5.07
N VAL A 180 0.35 -5.57 -5.90
CA VAL A 180 -0.50 -5.09 -6.99
C VAL A 180 -0.81 -6.22 -7.97
N ALA A 181 0.19 -7.03 -8.33
CA ALA A 181 -0.02 -8.20 -9.19
C ALA A 181 -1.02 -9.20 -8.60
N SER A 182 -0.87 -9.59 -7.33
CA SER A 182 -1.78 -10.55 -6.71
C SER A 182 -3.21 -10.03 -6.58
N MET A 183 -3.36 -8.71 -6.37
CA MET A 183 -4.68 -8.06 -6.31
C MET A 183 -5.33 -7.97 -7.70
N LEU A 184 -4.55 -7.70 -8.76
CA LEU A 184 -5.05 -7.75 -10.14
C LEU A 184 -5.48 -9.17 -10.54
N GLU A 185 -4.69 -10.18 -10.19
CA GLU A 185 -5.02 -11.61 -10.43
C GLU A 185 -6.35 -12.02 -9.77
N SER A 186 -6.72 -11.34 -8.68
CA SER A 186 -7.94 -11.60 -7.91
C SER A 186 -9.09 -10.62 -8.20
N ASP A 187 -8.95 -9.73 -9.20
CA ASP A 187 -9.91 -8.66 -9.53
C ASP A 187 -10.30 -7.76 -8.33
N LEU A 188 -9.29 -7.39 -7.54
CA LEU A 188 -9.44 -6.61 -6.30
C LEU A 188 -9.06 -5.13 -6.45
N ILE A 189 -8.74 -4.66 -7.67
CA ILE A 189 -8.38 -3.26 -7.94
C ILE A 189 -9.44 -2.65 -8.86
N ASP A 190 -9.89 -1.44 -8.55
CA ASP A 190 -10.87 -0.70 -9.34
C ASP A 190 -10.18 0.35 -10.21
N GLU A 191 -9.19 1.04 -9.65
CA GLU A 191 -8.53 2.18 -10.31
C GLU A 191 -7.03 2.20 -10.08
N LEU A 192 -6.31 2.84 -11.01
CA LEU A 192 -4.88 3.12 -10.89
C LEU A 192 -4.61 4.60 -11.17
N TRP A 193 -3.92 5.25 -10.25
CA TRP A 193 -3.17 6.47 -10.50
C TRP A 193 -1.70 6.12 -10.74
N LEU A 194 -1.21 6.44 -11.94
CA LEU A 194 0.17 6.21 -12.35
C LEU A 194 0.82 7.55 -12.71
N THR A 195 1.82 7.97 -11.95
CA THR A 195 2.69 9.08 -12.30
C THR A 195 3.88 8.54 -13.11
N VAL A 196 4.05 9.02 -14.35
CA VAL A 196 5.21 8.72 -15.19
C VAL A 196 6.24 9.83 -15.02
N CYS A 197 7.36 9.50 -14.37
CA CYS A 197 8.44 10.42 -14.07
C CYS A 197 9.51 10.41 -15.18
N PRO A 198 10.16 11.55 -15.47
CA PRO A 198 11.05 11.74 -16.63
C PRO A 198 12.48 11.18 -16.40
N LEU A 199 12.57 9.90 -16.03
CA LEU A 199 13.84 9.19 -15.86
C LEU A 199 13.75 7.74 -16.36
N ILE A 200 14.90 7.12 -16.59
CA ILE A 200 15.03 5.70 -16.94
C ILE A 200 15.84 5.00 -15.85
N LEU A 201 15.32 3.90 -15.32
CA LEU A 201 16.03 3.08 -14.33
C LEU A 201 16.61 1.81 -14.97
N GLY A 202 15.89 1.20 -15.92
CA GLY A 202 16.28 -0.07 -16.52
C GLY A 202 16.30 -1.21 -15.50
N GLY A 203 17.00 -2.29 -15.85
CA GLY A 203 17.20 -3.45 -14.97
C GLY A 203 16.08 -4.49 -15.08
N ALA A 204 16.46 -5.71 -15.49
CA ALA A 204 15.53 -6.83 -15.62
C ALA A 204 14.91 -7.27 -14.29
N THR A 205 15.61 -6.99 -13.18
CA THR A 205 15.17 -7.33 -11.81
C THR A 205 14.69 -6.10 -11.02
N ALA A 206 14.66 -4.92 -11.65
CA ALA A 206 14.15 -3.72 -11.01
C ALA A 206 12.62 -3.84 -10.88
N PRO A 207 12.03 -3.55 -9.70
CA PRO A 207 10.59 -3.67 -9.49
C PRO A 207 9.78 -2.84 -10.48
N THR A 208 8.69 -3.42 -10.99
CA THR A 208 7.70 -2.80 -11.88
C THR A 208 6.40 -2.53 -11.11
N PRO A 209 5.47 -1.71 -11.63
CA PRO A 209 4.16 -1.49 -11.01
C PRO A 209 3.37 -2.79 -10.76
N VAL A 210 3.53 -3.76 -11.66
CA VAL A 210 2.94 -5.09 -11.59
C VAL A 210 4.06 -6.11 -11.81
N GLU A 211 4.44 -6.83 -10.75
CA GLU A 211 5.40 -7.95 -10.80
C GLU A 211 4.64 -9.28 -11.03
N GLY A 212 5.07 -10.38 -10.42
CA GLY A 212 4.36 -11.67 -10.48
C GLY A 212 4.56 -12.43 -11.79
N GLY A 213 3.65 -13.38 -12.05
CA GLY A 213 3.69 -14.23 -13.26
C GLY A 213 3.26 -13.52 -14.54
N GLY A 214 2.59 -12.37 -14.41
CA GLY A 214 2.05 -11.58 -15.51
C GLY A 214 0.81 -12.21 -16.15
N PHE A 215 0.27 -11.52 -17.15
CA PHE A 215 -0.91 -11.95 -17.91
C PHE A 215 -0.53 -12.21 -19.37
N LEU A 216 -1.17 -13.22 -19.98
CA LEU A 216 -1.17 -13.35 -21.43
C LEU A 216 -1.91 -12.15 -22.03
N SER A 217 -1.43 -11.59 -23.15
CA SER A 217 -1.97 -10.34 -23.72
C SER A 217 -3.49 -10.38 -24.00
N GLN A 218 -4.02 -11.56 -24.31
CA GLN A 218 -5.45 -11.80 -24.54
C GLN A 218 -6.30 -11.84 -23.26
N LEU A 219 -5.67 -12.17 -22.11
CA LEU A 219 -6.31 -12.25 -20.79
C LEU A 219 -5.95 -11.05 -19.90
N ALA A 220 -5.07 -10.17 -20.37
CA ALA A 220 -4.61 -9.02 -19.60
C ALA A 220 -5.77 -8.08 -19.26
N PRO A 221 -5.90 -7.64 -17.99
CA PRO A 221 -6.91 -6.66 -17.58
C PRO A 221 -6.87 -5.44 -18.49
N LYS A 222 -8.05 -4.99 -18.93
CA LYS A 222 -8.18 -3.82 -19.79
C LYS A 222 -8.46 -2.59 -18.94
N LEU A 223 -7.93 -1.45 -19.37
CA LEU A 223 -8.05 -0.19 -18.65
C LEU A 223 -8.80 0.83 -19.51
N GLU A 224 -9.71 1.56 -18.88
CA GLU A 224 -10.30 2.78 -19.41
C GLU A 224 -9.48 3.97 -18.89
N LEU A 225 -8.96 4.82 -19.79
CA LEU A 225 -8.29 6.06 -19.40
C LEU A 225 -9.35 7.09 -19.01
N LEU A 226 -9.36 7.50 -17.74
CA LEU A 226 -10.28 8.50 -17.21
C LEU A 226 -9.70 9.91 -17.30
N GLU A 227 -8.44 10.08 -16.90
CA GLU A 227 -7.79 11.39 -16.84
C GLU A 227 -6.32 11.31 -17.26
N VAL A 228 -5.85 12.36 -17.91
CA VAL A 228 -4.44 12.62 -18.19
C VAL A 228 -4.11 14.07 -17.86
N HIS A 229 -3.11 14.28 -17.01
CA HIS A 229 -2.64 15.62 -16.64
C HIS A 229 -1.12 15.67 -16.70
N GLN A 230 -0.57 16.65 -17.40
CA GLN A 230 0.85 16.95 -17.33
C GLN A 230 1.08 18.01 -16.24
N VAL A 231 1.98 17.73 -15.31
CA VAL A 231 2.46 18.72 -14.34
C VAL A 231 3.97 18.73 -14.41
N GLU A 232 4.54 19.88 -14.75
CA GLU A 232 5.97 20.00 -15.06
C GLU A 232 6.39 18.96 -16.11
N GLN A 233 7.30 18.07 -15.76
CA GLN A 233 7.85 17.04 -16.64
C GLN A 233 7.28 15.64 -16.33
N GLU A 234 6.22 15.55 -15.52
CA GLU A 234 5.55 14.31 -15.14
C GLU A 234 4.18 14.21 -15.79
N VAL A 235 3.75 12.97 -16.09
CA VAL A 235 2.41 12.67 -16.60
C VAL A 235 1.65 11.87 -15.56
N PHE A 236 0.51 12.39 -15.12
CA PHE A 236 -0.42 11.73 -14.21
C PHE A 236 -1.51 11.07 -15.04
N LEU A 237 -1.66 9.76 -14.87
CA LEU A 237 -2.65 8.96 -15.58
C LEU A 237 -3.61 8.35 -14.56
N HIS A 238 -4.92 8.51 -14.79
CA HIS A 238 -5.95 7.84 -14.01
C HIS A 238 -6.66 6.83 -14.88
N TYR A 239 -6.60 5.56 -14.49
CA TYR A 239 -7.26 4.46 -15.17
C TYR A 239 -8.30 3.80 -14.27
N ARG A 240 -9.34 3.27 -14.89
CA ARG A 240 -10.27 2.30 -14.29
C ARG A 240 -10.09 0.93 -14.93
N LEU A 241 -10.16 -0.15 -14.16
CA LEU A 241 -10.26 -1.50 -14.71
C LEU A 241 -11.63 -1.69 -15.37
N GLN A 242 -11.63 -2.18 -16.61
CA GLN A 242 -12.84 -2.62 -17.28
C GLN A 242 -13.23 -4.01 -16.78
N ARG A 243 -14.44 -4.15 -16.25
CA ARG A 243 -15.02 -5.46 -15.93
C ARG A 243 -15.99 -5.87 -17.02
N LEU A 244 -16.10 -7.17 -17.28
CA LEU A 244 -17.02 -7.74 -18.29
C LEU A 244 -18.52 -7.49 -17.99
N ALA A 245 -18.84 -6.75 -16.93
CA ALA A 245 -20.20 -6.37 -16.53
C ALA A 245 -20.53 -4.89 -16.74
N ASP A 246 -19.60 -4.10 -17.30
CA ASP A 246 -19.79 -2.68 -17.65
C ASP A 246 -20.02 -2.49 -19.16
#